data_AF-A0A800DFL5-F1
#
_entry.id   AF-A0A800DFL5-F1
#
_cell.length_a   1.000
_cell.length_b   1.000
_cell.length_c   1.000
_cell.angle_alpha   90.00
_cell.angle_beta   90.00
_cell.angle_gamma   90.00
#
_symmetry.space_group_name_H-M   'P 1'
#
loop_
_entity.id
_entity.type
_entity.pdbx_description
1 polymer ?
#
loop_
_entity_poly.entity_id
_entity_poly.type
_entity_poly.pdbx_seq_one_letter_code
_entity_poly.pdbx_strand_id
1 'polypeptide(L)'
;MRAEARFGTHPGHRKILLHPTPSGHLQKPPEGAKVFRLSDFKSPKEVRRFFDALYPPFYEGDAFVVKVGNLVVAMNSRENEDVRQKFRLPLKAGIVKYLEAELGPHSYLVARVGEEGLLIHVNGRIERVTTLRVGCEVEPMMEASPRGAVVDRRWDGEALTLVLSHKLGALDLRIGK
;
A
#
# COMPACT_ATOMS: atom_id res chain seq x y z
N MET A 1 6.94 38.54 -6.43
CA MET A 1 7.13 37.83 -7.71
C MET A 1 6.71 36.38 -7.48
N ARG A 2 5.51 35.99 -7.93
CA ARG A 2 4.95 34.63 -7.74
C ARG A 2 4.91 33.94 -9.09
N ALA A 3 5.46 32.72 -9.16
CA ALA A 3 5.38 31.87 -10.33
C ALA A 3 4.05 31.11 -10.34
N GLU A 4 3.24 31.31 -11.38
CA GLU A 4 2.10 30.46 -11.70
C GLU A 4 2.57 29.26 -12.52
N ALA A 5 2.39 28.04 -12.03
CA ALA A 5 2.48 26.84 -12.85
C ALA A 5 1.07 26.51 -13.37
N ARG A 6 0.85 26.77 -14.66
CA ARG A 6 -0.36 26.36 -15.38
C ARG A 6 -0.20 24.91 -15.84
N PHE A 7 -0.95 23.99 -15.25
CA PHE A 7 -1.07 22.62 -15.77
C PHE A 7 -2.31 22.51 -16.66
N GLY A 8 -2.06 22.06 -17.90
CA GLY A 8 -3.07 21.89 -18.95
C GLY A 8 -4.17 20.91 -18.57
N THR A 9 -5.39 21.21 -18.99
CA THR A 9 -6.59 20.43 -18.74
C THR A 9 -6.74 19.31 -19.76
N HIS A 10 -6.56 18.05 -19.34
CA HIS A 10 -7.13 16.90 -20.06
C HIS A 10 -8.53 16.57 -19.49
N PRO A 11 -9.53 16.34 -20.35
CA PRO A 11 -10.88 16.02 -19.92
C PRO A 11 -10.95 14.54 -19.53
N GLY A 12 -11.01 14.24 -18.22
CA GLY A 12 -11.20 12.85 -17.77
C GLY A 12 -10.88 12.55 -16.30
N HIS A 13 -10.20 13.44 -15.58
CA HIS A 13 -9.81 13.16 -14.19
C HIS A 13 -10.62 13.98 -13.17
N ARG A 14 -11.34 13.28 -12.27
CA ARG A 14 -11.93 13.89 -11.08
C ARG A 14 -10.82 14.49 -10.22
N LYS A 15 -10.83 15.81 -10.06
CA LYS A 15 -9.94 16.54 -9.14
C LYS A 15 -10.25 16.13 -7.69
N ILE A 16 -9.27 15.59 -6.98
CA ILE A 16 -9.29 15.60 -5.51
C ILE A 16 -8.70 16.95 -5.10
N LEU A 17 -9.58 17.90 -4.76
CA LEU A 17 -9.19 19.20 -4.21
C LEU A 17 -9.08 19.07 -2.69
N LEU A 18 -7.86 19.07 -2.16
CA LEU A 18 -7.62 19.39 -0.75
C LEU A 18 -7.44 20.92 -0.65
N HIS A 19 -8.54 21.63 -0.42
CA HIS A 19 -8.49 23.04 -0.01
C HIS A 19 -8.51 23.12 1.52
N PRO A 20 -7.58 23.86 2.16
CA PRO A 20 -7.80 24.34 3.51
C PRO A 20 -8.75 25.54 3.41
N THR A 21 -10.01 25.39 3.79
CA THR A 21 -10.92 26.54 3.91
C THR A 21 -10.89 27.08 5.34
N PRO A 22 -10.50 28.35 5.53
CA PRO A 22 -10.87 29.10 6.73
C PRO A 22 -12.37 29.38 6.67
N SER A 23 -13.06 29.13 7.78
CA SER A 23 -14.39 29.65 8.14
C SER A 23 -15.56 29.52 7.13
N GLY A 24 -16.55 28.69 7.50
CA GLY A 24 -17.96 29.11 7.44
C GLY A 24 -18.84 28.62 6.30
N HIS A 25 -18.30 28.21 5.16
CA HIS A 25 -19.11 27.64 4.07
C HIS A 25 -18.75 26.18 3.83
N LEU A 26 -19.53 25.29 4.45
CA LEU A 26 -19.55 23.88 4.07
C LEU A 26 -20.04 23.83 2.61
N GLN A 27 -19.11 23.66 1.67
CA GLN A 27 -19.46 23.35 0.29
C GLN A 27 -20.37 22.12 0.31
N LYS A 28 -21.50 22.20 -0.42
CA LYS A 28 -22.43 21.07 -0.53
C LYS A 28 -21.62 19.85 -0.99
N PRO A 29 -21.76 18.69 -0.33
CA PRO A 29 -21.04 17.48 -0.73
C PRO A 29 -21.32 17.16 -2.20
N PRO A 30 -20.36 16.54 -2.92
CA PRO A 30 -20.61 16.02 -4.26
C PRO A 30 -21.88 15.17 -4.30
N GLU A 31 -22.58 15.17 -5.43
CA GLU A 31 -23.74 14.32 -5.63
C GLU A 31 -23.39 12.84 -5.39
N GLY A 32 -24.20 12.16 -4.57
CA GLY A 32 -23.95 10.78 -4.12
C GLY A 32 -23.02 10.63 -2.90
N ALA A 33 -22.41 11.71 -2.40
CA ALA A 33 -21.62 11.66 -1.18
C ALA A 33 -22.51 11.72 0.07
N LYS A 34 -22.31 10.78 0.99
CA LYS A 34 -22.93 10.80 2.31
C LYS A 34 -21.94 11.35 3.32
N VAL A 35 -22.34 12.40 4.04
CA VAL A 35 -21.54 13.02 5.09
C VAL A 35 -22.05 12.57 6.45
N PHE A 36 -21.12 12.21 7.32
CA PHE A 36 -21.38 11.84 8.71
C PHE A 36 -20.65 12.82 9.62
N ARG A 37 -21.27 13.15 10.75
CA ARG A 37 -20.69 13.95 11.83
C ARG A 37 -20.34 13.04 12.99
N LEU A 38 -19.38 13.45 13.82
CA LEU A 38 -19.06 12.71 15.05
C LEU A 38 -20.27 12.59 15.98
N SER A 39 -21.15 13.59 15.99
CA SER A 39 -22.41 13.59 16.75
C SER A 39 -23.43 12.54 16.27
N ASP A 40 -23.24 11.95 15.10
CA ASP A 40 -24.14 10.92 14.57
C ASP A 40 -23.87 9.55 15.24
N PHE A 41 -22.81 9.46 16.05
CA PHE A 41 -22.39 8.24 16.74
C PHE A 41 -22.22 8.48 18.24
N LYS A 42 -22.57 7.49 19.06
CA LYS A 42 -22.49 7.56 20.52
C LYS A 42 -21.10 7.26 21.06
N SER A 43 -20.26 6.57 20.30
CA SER A 43 -18.92 6.17 20.74
C SER A 43 -17.99 5.80 19.56
N PRO A 44 -16.66 5.83 19.76
CA PRO A 44 -15.70 5.33 18.76
C PRO A 44 -15.95 3.87 18.34
N LYS A 45 -16.44 3.03 19.26
CA LYS A 45 -16.80 1.62 18.95
C LYS A 45 -17.96 1.54 17.96
N GLU A 46 -18.92 2.44 18.07
CA GLU A 46 -20.05 2.51 17.14
C GLU A 46 -19.62 3.03 15.77
N VAL A 47 -18.75 4.06 15.72
CA VAL A 47 -18.14 4.55 14.49
C VAL A 47 -17.45 3.39 13.75
N ARG A 48 -16.58 2.66 14.46
CA ARG A 48 -15.86 1.50 13.90
C ARG A 48 -16.83 0.45 13.37
N ARG A 49 -17.79 0.00 14.17
CA ARG A 49 -18.79 -0.99 13.74
C ARG A 49 -19.57 -0.55 12.50
N PHE A 50 -19.95 0.72 12.42
CA PHE A 50 -20.67 1.28 11.28
C PHE A 50 -19.82 1.25 10.00
N PHE A 51 -18.57 1.70 10.07
CA PHE A 51 -17.68 1.71 8.90
C PHE A 51 -17.17 0.33 8.53
N ASP A 52 -16.91 -0.57 9.48
CA ASP A 52 -16.51 -1.96 9.21
C ASP A 52 -17.59 -2.72 8.40
N ALA A 53 -18.87 -2.39 8.61
CA ALA A 53 -19.97 -2.96 7.83
C ALA A 53 -20.01 -2.47 6.37
N LEU A 54 -19.51 -1.25 6.10
CA LEU A 54 -19.45 -0.65 4.77
C LEU A 54 -18.13 -0.97 4.04
N TYR A 55 -17.06 -1.17 4.81
CA TYR A 55 -15.70 -1.40 4.36
C TYR A 55 -15.17 -2.67 5.02
N PRO A 56 -15.59 -3.85 4.53
CA PRO A 56 -15.15 -5.11 5.10
C PRO A 56 -13.62 -5.23 5.01
N PRO A 57 -12.98 -5.89 5.99
CA PRO A 57 -11.55 -6.12 5.96
C PRO A 57 -11.15 -6.90 4.70
N PHE A 58 -10.06 -6.48 4.06
CA PHE A 58 -9.56 -7.09 2.82
C PHE A 58 -8.12 -7.60 2.93
N TYR A 59 -7.49 -7.43 4.09
CA TYR A 59 -6.15 -7.92 4.43
C TYR A 59 -6.10 -8.22 5.94
N GLU A 60 -5.07 -8.96 6.35
CA GLU A 60 -4.77 -9.24 7.75
C GLU A 60 -3.48 -8.54 8.15
N GLY A 61 -3.35 -8.17 9.43
CA GLY A 61 -2.13 -7.57 9.97
C GLY A 61 -2.36 -6.20 10.59
N ASP A 62 -1.27 -5.57 11.01
CA ASP A 62 -1.23 -4.32 11.76
C ASP A 62 -0.49 -3.19 11.03
N ALA A 63 0.07 -3.45 9.83
CA ALA A 63 0.59 -2.42 8.94
C ALA A 63 -0.57 -1.64 8.30
N PHE A 64 -0.31 -0.40 7.91
CA PHE A 64 -1.27 0.37 7.12
C PHE A 64 -1.27 -0.13 5.68
N VAL A 65 -2.42 -0.55 5.16
CA VAL A 65 -2.58 -0.99 3.76
C VAL A 65 -3.80 -0.32 3.13
N VAL A 66 -3.62 0.21 1.92
CA VAL A 66 -4.69 0.76 1.08
C VAL A 66 -4.61 0.12 -0.29
N LYS A 67 -5.77 -0.18 -0.87
CA LYS A 67 -5.90 -0.71 -2.22
C LYS A 67 -6.83 0.19 -3.04
N VAL A 68 -6.36 0.64 -4.21
CA VAL A 68 -7.13 1.45 -5.16
C VAL A 68 -7.06 0.78 -6.52
N GLY A 69 -8.14 0.10 -6.91
CA GLY A 69 -8.15 -0.74 -8.10
C GLY A 69 -7.08 -1.83 -8.01
N ASN A 70 -6.09 -1.76 -8.91
CA ASN A 70 -4.95 -2.68 -8.93
C ASN A 70 -3.67 -2.13 -8.30
N LEU A 71 -3.72 -0.96 -7.64
CA LEU A 71 -2.62 -0.42 -6.88
C LEU A 71 -2.78 -0.77 -5.40
N VAL A 72 -1.71 -1.22 -4.78
CA VAL A 72 -1.60 -1.48 -3.34
C VAL A 72 -0.51 -0.57 -2.79
N VAL A 73 -0.80 0.09 -1.68
CA VAL A 73 0.19 0.84 -0.90
C VAL A 73 0.17 0.27 0.51
N ALA A 74 1.33 -0.11 1.02
CA ALA A 74 1.50 -0.56 2.38
C ALA A 74 2.66 0.19 3.04
N MET A 75 2.55 0.51 4.33
CA MET A 75 3.63 1.13 5.09
C MET A 75 3.54 0.79 6.56
N ASN A 76 4.67 0.93 7.24
CA ASN A 76 4.68 0.96 8.70
C ASN A 76 4.15 2.34 9.17
N SER A 77 3.13 2.34 10.02
CA SER A 77 2.45 3.52 10.55
C SER A 77 3.04 4.06 11.86
N ARG A 78 4.09 3.43 12.39
CA ARG A 78 4.80 3.93 13.58
C ARG A 78 5.80 5.01 13.19
N GLU A 79 5.58 6.20 13.73
CA GLU A 79 6.43 7.36 13.44
C GLU A 79 7.70 7.39 14.30
N ASN A 80 7.60 7.04 15.59
CA ASN A 80 8.70 7.17 16.55
C ASN A 80 8.83 5.96 17.50
N GLU A 81 8.34 4.80 17.09
CA GLU A 81 8.46 3.54 17.82
C GLU A 81 9.21 2.53 16.94
N ASP A 82 10.20 1.83 17.50
CA ASP A 82 10.93 0.78 16.78
C ASP A 82 10.16 -0.55 16.79
N VAL A 83 8.97 -0.54 16.18
CA VAL A 83 8.06 -1.69 16.12
C VAL A 83 7.82 -2.04 14.66
N ARG A 84 8.13 -3.28 14.29
CA ARG A 84 7.80 -3.83 12.97
C ARG A 84 6.31 -4.09 12.87
N GLN A 85 5.77 -3.90 11.68
CA GLN A 85 4.38 -4.20 11.36
C GLN A 85 4.32 -5.12 10.15
N LYS A 86 3.27 -5.92 10.06
CA LYS A 86 3.08 -6.89 8.98
C LYS A 86 1.71 -6.76 8.35
N PHE A 87 1.62 -7.19 7.11
CA PHE A 87 0.34 -7.43 6.47
C PHE A 87 0.38 -8.69 5.62
N ARG A 88 -0.78 -9.29 5.40
CA ARG A 88 -1.04 -10.34 4.43
C ARG A 88 -2.27 -9.97 3.61
N LEU A 89 -2.06 -9.77 2.31
CA LEU A 89 -3.08 -9.35 1.36
C LEU A 89 -3.36 -10.48 0.37
N PRO A 90 -4.55 -11.08 0.38
CA PRO A 90 -4.99 -11.99 -0.68
C PRO A 90 -5.05 -11.26 -2.03
N LEU A 91 -4.49 -11.88 -3.07
CA LEU A 91 -4.42 -11.33 -4.43
C LEU A 91 -4.81 -12.38 -5.47
N LYS A 92 -5.16 -11.91 -6.66
CA LYS A 92 -5.33 -12.73 -7.87
C LYS A 92 -4.51 -12.06 -8.97
N ALA A 93 -3.31 -12.56 -9.22
CA ALA A 93 -2.36 -11.96 -10.16
C ALA A 93 -1.48 -13.04 -10.78
N GLY A 94 -1.90 -13.60 -11.92
CA GLY A 94 -1.25 -14.75 -12.53
C GLY A 94 -1.16 -15.92 -11.55
N ILE A 95 0.06 -16.40 -11.32
CA ILE A 95 0.35 -17.47 -10.36
C ILE A 95 0.36 -17.03 -8.90
N VAL A 96 0.23 -15.72 -8.60
CA VAL A 96 0.34 -15.15 -7.25
C VAL A 96 -1.03 -15.16 -6.54
N LYS A 97 -1.07 -15.77 -5.36
CA LYS A 97 -2.25 -15.91 -4.49
C LYS A 97 -2.30 -14.88 -3.35
N TYR A 98 -1.16 -14.44 -2.86
CA TYR A 98 -1.09 -13.43 -1.80
C TYR A 98 0.25 -12.71 -1.80
N LEU A 99 0.24 -11.51 -1.21
CA LEU A 99 1.40 -10.72 -0.88
C LEU A 99 1.45 -10.49 0.63
N GLU A 100 2.56 -10.84 1.26
CA GLU A 100 2.82 -10.61 2.67
C GLU A 100 4.14 -9.87 2.83
N ALA A 101 4.19 -8.92 3.77
CA ALA A 101 5.45 -8.25 4.09
C ALA A 101 5.54 -7.91 5.58
N GLU A 102 6.76 -7.92 6.08
CA GLU A 102 7.14 -7.37 7.38
C GLU A 102 7.97 -6.10 7.15
N LEU A 103 7.42 -4.97 7.59
CA LEU A 103 7.93 -3.62 7.36
C LEU A 103 8.50 -3.04 8.65
N GLY A 104 9.76 -2.62 8.60
CA GLY A 104 10.34 -1.78 9.65
C GLY A 104 9.73 -0.37 9.66
N PRO A 105 9.92 0.40 10.74
CA PRO A 105 9.57 1.82 10.76
C PRO A 105 10.15 2.56 9.56
N HIS A 106 9.44 3.57 9.06
CA HIS A 106 9.82 4.36 7.88
C HIS A 106 10.04 3.52 6.60
N SER A 107 9.35 2.38 6.48
CA SER A 107 9.38 1.54 5.28
C SER A 107 8.01 1.52 4.61
N TYR A 108 8.02 1.47 3.28
CA TYR A 108 6.82 1.37 2.47
C TYR A 108 6.99 0.42 1.28
N LEU A 109 5.87 0.00 0.75
CA LEU A 109 5.74 -0.84 -0.43
C LEU A 109 4.60 -0.31 -1.30
N VAL A 110 4.84 -0.19 -2.59
CA VAL A 110 3.83 0.12 -3.61
C VAL A 110 3.81 -1.04 -4.60
N ALA A 111 2.67 -1.71 -4.76
CA ALA A 111 2.53 -2.80 -5.72
C ALA A 111 1.47 -2.48 -6.77
N ARG A 112 1.78 -2.74 -8.04
CA ARG A 112 0.78 -2.84 -9.10
C ARG A 112 0.50 -4.31 -9.36
N VAL A 113 -0.77 -4.68 -9.23
CA VAL A 113 -1.31 -6.02 -9.47
C VAL A 113 -1.70 -6.11 -10.95
N GLY A 114 -1.05 -7.00 -11.69
CA GLY A 114 -1.33 -7.26 -13.10
C GLY A 114 -1.87 -8.67 -13.33
N GLU A 115 -2.24 -8.97 -14.57
CA GLU A 115 -2.71 -10.30 -14.98
C GLU A 115 -1.59 -11.35 -14.90
N GLU A 116 -0.34 -10.95 -15.17
CA GLU A 116 0.83 -11.84 -15.20
C GLU A 116 1.60 -11.90 -13.87
N GLY A 117 1.26 -11.05 -12.89
CA GLY A 117 1.95 -10.99 -11.62
C GLY A 117 2.00 -9.60 -10.98
N LEU A 118 3.08 -9.32 -10.26
CA LEU A 118 3.28 -8.10 -9.46
C LEU A 118 4.46 -7.28 -9.97
N LEU A 119 4.28 -5.96 -9.98
CA LEU A 119 5.36 -4.98 -10.00
C LEU A 119 5.39 -4.29 -8.64
N ILE A 120 6.50 -4.37 -7.92
CA ILE A 120 6.59 -3.94 -6.53
C ILE A 120 7.75 -2.96 -6.39
N HIS A 121 7.48 -1.77 -5.89
CA HIS A 121 8.48 -0.81 -5.46
C HIS A 121 8.55 -0.81 -3.94
N VAL A 122 9.73 -0.97 -3.36
CA VAL A 122 9.94 -1.05 -1.90
C VAL A 122 11.07 -0.11 -1.50
N ASN A 123 10.90 0.56 -0.36
CA ASN A 123 11.96 1.36 0.23
C ASN A 123 11.85 1.37 1.76
N GLY A 124 12.96 1.66 2.41
CA GLY A 124 13.08 1.71 3.86
C GLY A 124 14.42 2.31 4.28
N ARG A 125 14.73 2.27 5.57
CA ARG A 125 16.02 2.77 6.06
C ARG A 125 17.16 1.82 5.72
N ILE A 126 18.34 2.39 5.42
CA ILE A 126 19.55 1.70 4.95
C ILE A 126 20.06 0.61 5.91
N GLU A 127 19.87 0.79 7.21
CA GLU A 127 20.29 -0.14 8.25
C GLU A 127 19.30 -1.30 8.47
N ARG A 128 18.18 -1.31 7.73
CA ARG A 128 17.08 -2.26 7.92
C ARG A 128 16.86 -3.11 6.68
N VAL A 129 16.11 -4.19 6.89
CA VAL A 129 15.61 -5.07 5.84
C VAL A 129 14.09 -5.14 5.86
N THR A 130 13.51 -5.36 4.68
CA THR A 130 12.10 -5.75 4.51
C THR A 130 12.05 -7.23 4.17
N THR A 131 11.18 -7.99 4.83
CA THR A 131 10.89 -9.37 4.44
C THR A 131 9.63 -9.38 3.60
N LEU A 132 9.71 -9.95 2.40
CA LEU A 132 8.59 -10.11 1.48
C LEU A 132 8.31 -11.60 1.32
N ARG A 133 7.05 -12.01 1.42
CA ARG A 133 6.62 -13.37 1.10
C ARG A 133 5.48 -13.33 0.09
N VAL A 134 5.68 -14.00 -1.04
CA VAL A 134 4.72 -14.07 -2.13
C VAL A 134 4.27 -15.52 -2.27
N GLY A 135 2.99 -15.78 -2.02
CA GLY A 135 2.42 -17.11 -2.23
C GLY A 135 2.13 -17.34 -3.69
N CYS A 136 2.63 -18.44 -4.25
CA CYS A 136 2.50 -18.77 -5.66
C CYS A 136 2.08 -20.23 -5.86
N GLU A 137 1.44 -20.53 -7.00
CA GLU A 137 1.13 -21.92 -7.39
C GLU A 137 2.37 -22.73 -7.76
N VAL A 138 3.36 -22.05 -8.33
CA VAL A 138 4.64 -22.60 -8.79
C VAL A 138 5.74 -21.60 -8.46
N GLU A 139 7.00 -22.03 -8.56
CA GLU A 139 8.13 -21.12 -8.35
C GLU A 139 8.06 -19.99 -9.38
N PRO A 140 7.93 -18.71 -8.95
CA PRO A 140 7.79 -17.59 -9.88
C PRO A 140 9.14 -17.16 -10.45
N MET A 141 9.11 -16.62 -11.67
CA MET A 141 10.19 -15.78 -12.18
C MET A 141 10.24 -14.48 -11.37
N MET A 142 11.46 -14.04 -11.04
CA MET A 142 11.69 -12.82 -10.28
C MET A 142 12.86 -12.03 -10.84
N GLU A 143 12.65 -10.73 -11.02
CA GLU A 143 13.69 -9.76 -11.35
C GLU A 143 13.72 -8.67 -10.27
N ALA A 144 14.93 -8.26 -9.88
CA ALA A 144 15.14 -7.18 -8.92
C ALA A 144 16.08 -6.11 -9.50
N SER A 145 15.76 -4.85 -9.23
CA SER A 145 16.58 -3.69 -9.54
C SER A 145 16.68 -2.78 -8.31
N PRO A 146 17.87 -2.55 -7.73
CA PRO A 146 19.15 -3.13 -8.13
C PRO A 146 19.26 -4.60 -7.73
N ARG A 147 19.98 -5.41 -8.53
CA ARG A 147 20.12 -6.87 -8.30
C ARG A 147 20.68 -7.22 -6.91
N GLY A 148 21.58 -6.38 -6.37
CA GLY A 148 22.18 -6.56 -5.05
C GLY A 148 21.27 -6.22 -3.86
N ALA A 149 20.04 -5.76 -4.10
CA ALA A 149 19.08 -5.46 -3.03
C ALA A 149 18.45 -6.73 -2.43
N VAL A 150 18.43 -7.86 -3.14
CA VAL A 150 17.94 -9.13 -2.61
C VAL A 150 19.11 -9.84 -1.92
N VAL A 151 19.08 -9.90 -0.59
CA VAL A 151 20.16 -10.50 0.21
C VAL A 151 19.90 -11.95 0.60
N ASP A 152 18.64 -12.37 0.56
CA ASP A 152 18.25 -13.78 0.70
C ASP A 152 17.02 -14.09 -0.17
N ARG A 153 16.98 -15.31 -0.70
CA ARG A 153 15.91 -15.83 -1.56
C ARG A 153 15.67 -17.30 -1.21
N ARG A 154 14.43 -17.62 -0.84
CA ARG A 154 14.01 -18.99 -0.56
C ARG A 154 12.67 -19.29 -1.22
N TRP A 155 12.60 -20.43 -1.91
CA TRP A 155 11.36 -21.04 -2.37
C TRP A 155 11.11 -22.31 -1.56
N ASP A 156 9.90 -22.49 -1.03
CA ASP A 156 9.52 -23.64 -0.19
C ASP A 156 8.52 -24.60 -0.85
N GLY A 157 8.17 -24.37 -2.12
CA GLY A 157 7.14 -25.11 -2.85
C GLY A 157 5.78 -24.40 -2.92
N GLU A 158 5.54 -23.43 -2.04
CA GLU A 158 4.27 -22.68 -1.97
C GLU A 158 4.47 -21.16 -1.96
N ALA A 159 5.61 -20.69 -1.48
CA ALA A 159 5.90 -19.28 -1.33
C ALA A 159 7.37 -18.92 -1.62
N LEU A 160 7.54 -17.80 -2.30
CA LEU A 160 8.82 -17.12 -2.47
C LEU A 160 9.01 -16.17 -1.28
N THR A 161 10.02 -16.40 -0.47
CA THR A 161 10.48 -15.48 0.58
C THR A 161 11.73 -14.74 0.11
N LEU A 162 11.70 -13.42 0.22
CA LEU A 162 12.81 -12.52 -0.10
C LEU A 162 13.16 -11.68 1.13
N VAL A 163 14.44 -11.53 1.41
CA VAL A 163 14.95 -10.52 2.34
C VAL A 163 15.58 -9.40 1.51
N LEU A 164 15.08 -8.18 1.70
CA LEU A 164 15.38 -7.02 0.89
C LEU A 164 16.18 -6.00 1.69
N SER A 165 17.35 -5.62 1.19
CA SER A 165 18.24 -4.59 1.73
C SER A 165 18.01 -3.25 1.03
N HIS A 166 17.92 -2.18 1.82
CA HIS A 166 17.75 -0.82 1.31
C HIS A 166 19.07 -0.06 1.17
N LYS A 167 20.21 -0.76 1.25
CA LYS A 167 21.56 -0.15 1.15
C LYS A 167 21.84 0.54 -0.18
N LEU A 168 21.17 0.12 -1.24
CA LEU A 168 21.28 0.70 -2.57
C LEU A 168 20.12 1.67 -2.87
N GLY A 169 19.36 2.07 -1.85
CA GLY A 169 18.16 2.88 -1.97
C GLY A 169 16.91 2.02 -2.19
N ALA A 170 15.90 2.65 -2.81
CA ALA A 170 14.68 1.97 -3.17
C ALA A 170 14.94 0.87 -4.23
N LEU A 171 14.09 -0.15 -4.23
CA LEU A 171 14.22 -1.30 -5.11
C LEU A 171 12.89 -1.63 -5.78
N ASP A 172 12.98 -2.08 -7.02
CA ASP A 172 11.86 -2.57 -7.81
C ASP A 172 11.97 -4.09 -8.00
N LEU A 173 10.86 -4.79 -7.84
CA LEU A 173 10.70 -6.22 -8.09
C LEU A 173 9.64 -6.44 -9.17
N ARG A 174 9.91 -7.38 -10.05
CA ARG A 174 8.92 -7.99 -10.93
C ARG A 174 8.80 -9.46 -10.55
N ILE A 175 7.60 -9.91 -10.21
CA ILE A 175 7.34 -11.29 -9.79
C ILE A 175 6.15 -11.81 -10.58
N GLY A 176 6.32 -12.90 -11.31
CA GLY A 176 5.29 -13.44 -12.18
C GLY A 176 5.66 -14.82 -12.72
N LYS A 177 4.93 -15.26 -13.74
CA LYS A 177 5.27 -16.48 -14.48
C LYS A 177 6.58 -16.31 -15.26
#